data_AF-A0A377W772-F1
#
_entry.id   AF-A0A377W772-F1
#
_cell.length_a   1.000
_cell.length_b   1.000
_cell.length_c   1.000
_cell.angle_alpha   90.00
_cell.angle_beta   90.00
_cell.angle_gamma   90.00
#
_symmetry.space_group_name_H-M   'P 1'
#
loop_
_entity.id
_entity.type
_entity.pdbx_description
1 polymer ?
#
loop_
_entity_poly.entity_id
_entity_poly.type
_entity_poly.pdbx_seq_one_letter_code
_entity_poly.pdbx_strand_id
1 'polypeptide(L)'
;MCYRRHGHNEADEPSATQPLMYQKIKKHPTPRKIYADKLEQEKVATLEDATEQVNLYRDALDAGECVVQEWRPMNMHSFTWSPYLNHEWDESYPDKVEPKRLQELAKRISTVPEGIEMQSRVAKIYADRQAMAAGEKLFDWGGAENLAYATLVDEGIPVRLSGEDSGRGTFFHRHAVIHNQTNGSTYTPLQHVHNGQGQFRVWDSVLSEEAVLAFEYGYATAEPRTLTIWEAQFGDFANGAQVVIDQFISSGEQKWGRMCGLVMLLPHGYEGQGPEHSSARLERYLQLCAEQNMQVCVPSTPAQVYHMLRRQALRGMRRPLVVMSPKSLLRHPLAVSSMDELANGTFLPAIGEIDQLDPQAVKRGCAVLW
;
A
#
# COMPACT_ATOMS: atom_id res chain seq x y z
N MET A 1 11.76 19.64 -28.03
CA MET A 1 10.74 20.52 -28.62
C MET A 1 10.23 19.90 -29.91
N CYS A 2 8.92 19.73 -30.07
CA CYS A 2 8.26 19.16 -31.27
C CYS A 2 6.96 19.92 -31.58
N TYR A 3 6.12 19.40 -32.48
CA TYR A 3 4.79 19.92 -32.78
C TYR A 3 3.78 18.78 -32.89
N ARG A 4 2.48 19.07 -32.71
CA ARG A 4 1.39 18.11 -32.92
C ARG A 4 0.84 18.27 -34.34
N ARG A 5 0.90 17.20 -35.14
CA ARG A 5 0.50 17.26 -36.56
C ARG A 5 -1.01 17.47 -36.75
N HIS A 6 -1.82 16.82 -35.91
CA HIS A 6 -3.28 16.87 -35.90
C HIS A 6 -3.81 17.59 -34.65
N GLY A 7 -5.13 17.61 -34.45
CA GLY A 7 -5.81 18.11 -33.25
C GLY A 7 -5.48 17.33 -31.98
N HIS A 8 -6.20 17.58 -30.88
CA HIS A 8 -5.95 16.86 -29.62
C HIS A 8 -6.15 15.36 -29.76
N ASN A 9 -7.12 14.99 -30.59
CA ASN A 9 -7.25 13.70 -31.23
C ASN A 9 -7.38 13.93 -32.75
N GLU A 10 -7.40 12.85 -33.52
CA GLU A 10 -7.40 12.90 -34.99
C GLU A 10 -8.69 13.47 -35.60
N ALA A 11 -9.79 13.52 -34.83
CA ALA A 11 -11.08 14.05 -35.25
C ALA A 11 -11.32 15.51 -34.82
N ASP A 12 -10.42 16.07 -34.00
CA ASP A 12 -10.51 17.44 -33.49
C ASP A 12 -9.93 18.44 -34.51
N GLU A 13 -10.61 19.58 -34.70
CA GLU A 13 -10.19 20.65 -35.63
C GLU A 13 -9.43 21.75 -34.86
N PRO A 14 -8.09 21.72 -34.87
CA PRO A 14 -7.30 22.63 -34.05
C PRO A 14 -7.26 24.06 -34.60
N SER A 15 -7.59 24.28 -35.87
CA SER A 15 -7.56 25.62 -36.47
C SER A 15 -8.59 26.56 -35.86
N ALA A 16 -9.62 26.02 -35.19
CA ALA A 16 -10.62 26.80 -34.46
C ALA A 16 -9.99 27.65 -33.34
N THR A 17 -8.90 27.19 -32.73
CA THR A 17 -8.27 27.87 -31.58
C THR A 17 -6.78 28.15 -31.76
N GLN A 18 -6.08 27.45 -32.67
CA GLN A 18 -4.66 27.70 -32.99
C GLN A 18 -4.40 27.91 -34.51
N PRO A 19 -5.10 28.82 -35.20
CA PRO A 19 -5.07 28.93 -36.66
C PRO A 19 -3.67 29.23 -37.23
N LEU A 20 -2.94 30.18 -36.66
CA LEU A 20 -1.61 30.57 -37.18
C LEU A 20 -0.56 29.47 -36.97
N MET A 21 -0.65 28.74 -35.85
CA MET A 21 0.24 27.61 -35.57
C MET A 21 0.01 26.51 -36.61
N TYR A 22 -1.24 26.13 -36.85
CA TYR A 22 -1.56 25.06 -37.79
C TYR A 22 -1.37 25.46 -39.26
N GLN A 23 -1.49 26.75 -39.60
CA GLN A 23 -1.05 27.26 -40.91
C GLN A 23 0.44 27.04 -41.15
N LYS A 24 1.30 27.24 -40.14
CA LYS A 24 2.74 26.94 -40.23
C LYS A 24 2.99 25.44 -40.29
N ILE A 25 2.37 24.66 -39.40
CA ILE A 25 2.52 23.20 -39.35
C ILE A 25 2.12 22.58 -40.70
N LYS A 26 1.00 22.99 -41.30
CA LYS A 26 0.52 22.48 -42.60
C LYS A 26 1.52 22.67 -43.75
N LYS A 27 2.34 23.72 -43.69
CA LYS A 27 3.40 24.01 -44.67
C LYS A 27 4.76 23.41 -44.30
N HIS A 28 4.90 22.86 -43.09
CA HIS A 28 6.18 22.34 -42.59
C HIS A 28 6.33 20.84 -42.90
N PRO A 29 7.39 20.43 -43.63
CA PRO A 29 7.66 19.01 -43.89
C PRO A 29 7.84 18.21 -42.59
N THR A 30 7.59 16.91 -42.64
CA THR A 30 7.71 16.02 -41.47
C THR A 30 9.18 15.82 -41.09
N PRO A 31 9.49 15.49 -39.81
CA PRO A 31 10.86 15.19 -39.38
C PRO A 31 11.54 14.12 -40.25
N ARG A 32 10.81 13.05 -40.62
CA ARG A 32 11.31 12.00 -41.50
C ARG A 32 11.79 12.56 -42.85
N LYS A 33 10.99 13.42 -43.50
CA LYS A 33 11.35 14.00 -44.81
C LYS A 33 12.54 14.95 -44.69
N ILE A 34 12.54 15.83 -43.69
CA ILE A 34 13.66 16.76 -43.44
C ILE A 34 14.97 15.98 -43.22
N TYR A 35 14.92 14.90 -42.44
CA TYR A 35 16.11 14.10 -42.16
C TYR A 35 16.57 13.30 -43.38
N ALA A 36 15.64 12.72 -44.15
CA ALA A 36 15.97 12.06 -45.42
C ALA A 36 16.63 13.02 -46.43
N ASP A 37 16.08 14.22 -46.60
CA ASP A 37 16.65 15.25 -47.49
C ASP A 37 18.05 15.67 -47.05
N LYS A 38 18.29 15.74 -45.73
CA LYS A 38 19.62 16.02 -45.17
C LYS A 38 20.61 14.90 -45.47
N LEU A 39 20.23 13.65 -45.24
CA LEU A 39 21.11 12.49 -45.50
C LEU A 39 21.45 12.34 -46.99
N GLU A 40 20.53 12.71 -47.87
CA GLU A 40 20.79 12.80 -49.31
C GLU A 40 21.82 13.89 -49.63
N GLN A 41 21.65 15.09 -49.07
CA GLN A 41 22.62 16.18 -49.26
C GLN A 41 24.02 15.82 -48.75
N GLU A 42 24.09 15.08 -47.65
CA GLU A 42 25.33 14.55 -47.07
C GLU A 42 25.86 13.30 -47.79
N LYS A 43 25.14 12.81 -48.81
CA LYS A 43 25.47 11.60 -49.60
C LYS A 43 25.63 10.33 -48.75
N VAL A 44 24.88 10.23 -47.65
CA VAL A 44 24.86 9.08 -46.75
C VAL A 44 23.81 8.06 -47.17
N ALA A 45 22.69 8.53 -47.72
CA ALA A 45 21.60 7.71 -48.24
C ALA A 45 20.94 8.41 -49.44
N THR A 46 20.18 7.68 -50.25
CA THR A 46 19.42 8.22 -51.38
C THR A 46 17.94 8.42 -51.01
N LEU A 47 17.20 9.19 -51.82
CA LEU A 47 15.74 9.28 -51.67
C LEU A 47 15.02 7.96 -51.98
N GLU A 48 15.63 7.10 -52.79
CA GLU A 48 15.12 5.77 -53.11
C GLU A 48 15.17 4.90 -51.85
N ASP A 49 16.30 4.88 -51.13
CA ASP A 49 16.44 4.17 -49.84
C ASP A 49 15.37 4.65 -48.84
N ALA A 50 15.16 5.97 -48.75
CA ALA A 50 14.16 6.55 -47.85
C ALA A 50 12.70 6.25 -48.24
N THR A 51 12.45 5.93 -49.51
CA THR A 51 11.13 5.52 -50.02
C THR A 51 10.91 4.03 -49.81
N GLU A 52 11.93 3.23 -50.06
CA GLU A 52 11.93 1.78 -49.81
C GLU A 52 11.65 1.49 -48.33
N GLN A 53 12.32 2.18 -47.40
CA GLN A 53 12.08 2.06 -45.96
C GLN A 53 10.60 2.30 -45.57
N VAL A 54 9.93 3.25 -46.22
CA VAL A 54 8.50 3.52 -45.97
C VAL A 54 7.62 2.39 -46.48
N ASN A 55 7.94 1.83 -47.64
CA ASN A 55 7.18 0.73 -48.22
C ASN A 55 7.39 -0.55 -47.42
N LEU A 56 8.64 -0.90 -47.10
CA LEU A 56 8.97 -2.07 -46.27
C LEU A 56 8.28 -2.01 -44.90
N TYR A 57 8.27 -0.83 -44.24
CA TYR A 57 7.59 -0.68 -42.96
C TYR A 57 6.06 -0.80 -43.09
N ARG A 58 5.48 -0.28 -44.19
CA ARG A 58 4.04 -0.45 -44.47
C ARG A 58 3.71 -1.92 -44.71
N ASP A 59 4.48 -2.59 -45.54
CA ASP A 59 4.29 -4.01 -45.87
C ASP A 59 4.41 -4.88 -44.60
N ALA A 60 5.34 -4.56 -43.70
CA ALA A 60 5.48 -5.25 -42.41
C ALA A 60 4.29 -5.01 -41.47
N LEU A 61 3.72 -3.80 -41.45
CA LEU A 61 2.48 -3.51 -40.71
C LEU A 61 1.28 -4.24 -41.33
N ASP A 62 1.17 -4.29 -42.66
CA ASP A 62 0.10 -4.99 -43.38
C ASP A 62 0.19 -6.51 -43.17
N ALA A 63 1.41 -7.05 -43.04
CA ALA A 63 1.66 -8.45 -42.69
C ALA A 63 1.36 -8.77 -41.21
N GLY A 64 1.25 -7.76 -40.34
CA GLY A 64 0.98 -7.92 -38.91
C GLY A 64 2.15 -8.48 -38.10
N GLU A 65 3.37 -8.39 -38.62
CA GLU A 65 4.57 -8.92 -37.97
C GLU A 65 5.07 -7.98 -36.85
N CYS A 66 5.90 -8.51 -35.95
CA CYS A 66 6.60 -7.67 -34.99
C CYS A 66 7.67 -6.83 -35.71
N VAL A 67 7.40 -5.55 -35.88
CA VAL A 67 8.31 -4.60 -36.56
C VAL A 67 9.50 -4.16 -35.71
N VAL A 68 9.61 -4.63 -34.46
CA VAL A 68 10.71 -4.29 -33.54
C VAL A 68 11.72 -5.42 -33.57
N GLN A 69 12.83 -5.22 -34.29
CA GLN A 69 13.85 -6.26 -34.52
C GLN A 69 14.54 -6.71 -33.24
N GLU A 70 14.64 -5.84 -32.25
CA GLU A 70 15.23 -6.10 -30.93
C GLU A 70 14.24 -6.76 -29.98
N TRP A 71 12.96 -6.87 -30.35
CA TRP A 71 11.96 -7.51 -29.51
C TRP A 71 12.31 -8.97 -29.31
N ARG A 72 12.28 -9.40 -28.06
CA ARG A 72 12.47 -10.79 -27.68
C ARG A 72 11.31 -11.18 -26.77
N PRO A 73 10.85 -12.44 -26.80
CA PRO A 73 9.94 -12.93 -25.78
C PRO A 73 10.61 -12.78 -24.42
N MET A 74 9.85 -12.32 -23.42
CA MET A 74 10.38 -12.15 -22.07
C MET A 74 10.77 -13.51 -21.48
N ASN A 75 12.00 -13.62 -20.96
CA ASN A 75 12.37 -14.72 -20.06
C ASN A 75 11.68 -14.50 -18.71
N MET A 76 11.15 -15.56 -18.08
CA MET A 76 10.35 -15.59 -16.84
C MET A 76 11.09 -15.06 -15.58
N HIS A 77 11.55 -13.81 -15.59
CA HIS A 77 12.23 -13.16 -14.45
C HIS A 77 11.35 -12.12 -13.73
N SER A 78 10.11 -11.90 -14.17
CA SER A 78 9.13 -11.14 -13.39
C SER A 78 8.60 -12.03 -12.28
N PHE A 79 8.62 -11.56 -11.03
CA PHE A 79 7.89 -12.16 -9.91
C PHE A 79 6.51 -12.58 -10.39
N THR A 80 6.29 -13.89 -10.46
CA THR A 80 5.11 -14.42 -11.12
C THR A 80 3.95 -14.26 -10.15
N TRP A 81 2.88 -13.61 -10.62
CA TRP A 81 1.64 -13.46 -9.87
C TRP A 81 0.83 -14.75 -9.77
N SER A 82 1.30 -15.84 -10.40
CA SER A 82 0.64 -17.16 -10.39
C SER A 82 0.21 -17.68 -9.02
N PRO A 83 1.00 -17.54 -7.93
CA PRO A 83 0.58 -17.97 -6.60
C PRO A 83 -0.57 -17.13 -5.99
N TYR A 84 -0.98 -16.05 -6.65
CA TYR A 84 -1.99 -15.12 -6.16
C TYR A 84 -3.25 -15.04 -7.03
N LEU A 85 -3.34 -15.87 -8.08
CA LEU A 85 -4.49 -15.91 -8.98
C LEU A 85 -5.59 -16.83 -8.44
N ASN A 86 -6.85 -16.45 -8.67
CA ASN A 86 -8.04 -17.27 -8.36
C ASN A 86 -8.23 -17.57 -6.86
N HIS A 87 -7.81 -16.65 -5.99
CA HIS A 87 -8.04 -16.72 -4.55
C HIS A 87 -9.17 -15.77 -4.14
N GLU A 88 -10.08 -16.26 -3.29
CA GLU A 88 -11.21 -15.49 -2.77
C GLU A 88 -10.91 -14.89 -1.39
N TRP A 89 -11.77 -13.96 -0.96
CA TRP A 89 -11.55 -13.22 0.29
C TRP A 89 -11.70 -14.09 1.55
N ASP A 90 -12.46 -15.18 1.49
CA ASP A 90 -12.76 -16.09 2.60
C ASP A 90 -11.82 -17.30 2.65
N GLU A 91 -10.78 -17.32 1.82
CA GLU A 91 -9.78 -18.38 1.83
C GLU A 91 -8.99 -18.43 3.15
N SER A 92 -8.73 -19.65 3.61
CA SER A 92 -7.89 -19.92 4.77
C SER A 92 -6.44 -19.47 4.54
N TYR A 93 -5.80 -19.03 5.62
CA TYR A 93 -4.39 -18.63 5.67
C TYR A 93 -3.80 -19.10 7.01
N PRO A 94 -2.47 -19.21 7.15
CA PRO A 94 -1.82 -19.60 8.41
C PRO A 94 -1.93 -18.48 9.46
N ASP A 95 -3.08 -18.44 10.13
CA ASP A 95 -3.47 -17.44 11.13
C ASP A 95 -2.79 -17.65 12.49
N LYS A 96 -2.46 -18.90 12.83
CA LYS A 96 -1.85 -19.26 14.11
C LYS A 96 -0.33 -19.10 14.12
N VAL A 97 0.21 -18.68 15.27
CA VAL A 97 1.64 -18.63 15.56
C VAL A 97 1.90 -19.40 16.85
N GLU A 98 2.98 -20.18 16.88
CA GLU A 98 3.33 -20.96 18.06
C GLU A 98 3.54 -20.02 19.28
N PRO A 99 2.83 -20.23 20.42
CA PRO A 99 2.80 -19.27 21.51
C PRO A 99 4.17 -18.90 22.09
N LYS A 100 5.10 -19.86 22.20
CA LYS A 100 6.44 -19.59 22.69
C LYS A 100 7.21 -18.71 21.70
N ARG A 101 7.15 -19.00 20.41
CA ARG A 101 7.76 -18.16 19.37
C ARG A 101 7.19 -16.75 19.37
N LEU A 102 5.86 -16.62 19.46
CA LEU A 102 5.21 -15.32 19.54
C LEU A 102 5.70 -14.52 20.75
N GLN A 103 5.84 -15.17 21.91
CA GLN A 103 6.38 -14.55 23.11
C GLN A 103 7.85 -14.13 22.96
N GLU A 104 8.69 -14.97 22.33
CA GLU A 104 10.09 -14.65 22.02
C GLU A 104 10.19 -13.40 21.14
N LEU A 105 9.37 -13.33 20.08
CA LEU A 105 9.30 -12.17 19.19
C LEU A 105 8.85 -10.91 19.93
N ALA A 106 7.79 -11.00 20.74
CA ALA A 106 7.30 -9.89 21.54
C ALA A 106 8.39 -9.35 22.49
N LYS A 107 9.15 -10.24 23.16
CA LYS A 107 10.27 -9.84 24.02
C LYS A 107 11.38 -9.17 23.20
N ARG A 108 11.72 -9.75 22.04
CA ARG A 108 12.79 -9.25 21.16
C ARG A 108 12.52 -7.84 20.67
N ILE A 109 11.34 -7.57 20.12
CA ILE A 109 10.99 -6.25 19.57
C ILE A 109 10.72 -5.21 20.66
N SER A 110 10.54 -5.64 21.91
CA SER A 110 10.37 -4.78 23.09
C SER A 110 11.66 -4.57 23.87
N THR A 111 12.80 -5.10 23.39
CA THR A 111 14.10 -4.93 24.03
C THR A 111 14.95 -3.95 23.24
N VAL A 112 15.41 -2.90 23.91
CA VAL A 112 16.27 -1.86 23.35
C VAL A 112 17.65 -1.95 24.00
N PRO A 113 18.76 -2.01 23.23
CA PRO A 113 20.11 -2.04 23.76
C PRO A 113 20.42 -0.88 24.73
N GLU A 114 21.21 -1.15 25.78
CA GLU A 114 21.56 -0.16 26.83
C GLU A 114 22.20 1.13 26.30
N GLY A 115 22.88 1.08 25.14
CA GLY A 115 23.51 2.25 24.51
C GLY A 115 22.54 3.22 23.82
N ILE A 116 21.24 2.93 23.79
CA ILE A 116 20.21 3.78 23.19
C ILE A 116 19.41 4.44 24.31
N GLU A 117 19.71 5.70 24.60
CA GLU A 117 18.97 6.47 25.60
C GLU A 117 17.61 6.87 25.02
N MET A 118 16.54 6.29 25.56
CA MET A 118 15.17 6.61 25.16
C MET A 118 14.64 7.83 25.92
N GLN A 119 13.82 8.64 25.25
CA GLN A 119 13.00 9.64 25.93
C GLN A 119 12.07 8.95 26.94
N SER A 120 11.83 9.56 28.10
CA SER A 120 11.14 8.93 29.24
C SER A 120 9.75 8.34 28.94
N ARG A 121 8.95 8.97 28.08
CA ARG A 121 7.64 8.44 27.65
C ARG A 121 7.79 7.27 26.70
N VAL A 122 8.81 7.26 25.84
CA VAL A 122 9.12 6.12 24.97
C VAL A 122 9.59 4.93 25.80
N ALA A 123 10.47 5.17 26.78
CA ALA A 123 10.90 4.14 27.74
C ALA A 123 9.71 3.52 28.48
N LYS A 124 8.71 4.32 28.89
CA LYS A 124 7.48 3.82 29.50
C LYS A 124 6.67 2.92 28.56
N ILE A 125 6.53 3.29 27.28
CA ILE A 125 5.85 2.46 26.27
C ILE A 125 6.58 1.12 26.09
N TYR A 126 7.91 1.14 26.03
CA TYR A 126 8.70 -0.09 25.91
C TYR A 126 8.64 -0.96 27.16
N ALA A 127 8.62 -0.38 28.36
CA ALA A 127 8.39 -1.12 29.61
C ALA A 127 7.00 -1.78 29.62
N ASP A 128 5.97 -1.06 29.18
CA ASP A 128 4.62 -1.61 29.03
C ASP A 128 4.59 -2.78 28.02
N ARG A 129 5.30 -2.66 26.88
CA ARG A 129 5.42 -3.74 25.89
C ARG A 129 6.20 -4.94 26.41
N GLN A 130 7.19 -4.74 27.27
CA GLN A 130 7.88 -5.84 27.96
C GLN A 130 6.94 -6.59 28.91
N ALA A 131 6.10 -5.86 29.66
CA ALA A 131 5.06 -6.48 30.49
C ALA A 131 4.02 -7.24 29.65
N MET A 132 3.63 -6.71 28.48
CA MET A 132 2.78 -7.42 27.52
C MET A 132 3.44 -8.72 27.04
N ALA A 133 4.71 -8.65 26.66
CA ALA A 133 5.49 -9.81 26.23
C ALA A 133 5.70 -10.84 27.35
N ALA A 134 5.73 -10.42 28.61
CA ALA A 134 5.77 -11.31 29.78
C ALA A 134 4.41 -11.94 30.11
N GLY A 135 3.31 -11.45 29.53
CA GLY A 135 1.94 -11.87 29.85
C GLY A 135 1.38 -11.20 31.12
N GLU A 136 2.06 -10.18 31.64
CA GLU A 136 1.65 -9.43 32.83
C GLU A 136 0.63 -8.31 32.50
N LYS A 137 0.53 -7.95 31.21
CA LYS A 137 -0.38 -6.93 30.68
C LYS A 137 -0.98 -7.41 29.36
N LEU A 138 -2.21 -6.99 29.06
CA LEU A 138 -2.81 -7.22 27.75
C LEU A 138 -2.21 -6.27 26.70
N PHE A 139 -2.15 -6.73 25.46
CA PHE A 139 -1.65 -5.94 24.33
C PHE A 139 -2.59 -4.78 24.02
N ASP A 140 -2.00 -3.60 23.85
CA ASP A 140 -2.66 -2.47 23.20
C ASP A 140 -2.47 -2.54 21.68
N TRP A 141 -3.05 -1.58 20.96
CA TRP A 141 -3.01 -1.54 19.50
C TRP A 141 -1.59 -1.50 18.94
N GLY A 142 -0.75 -0.61 19.47
CA GLY A 142 0.63 -0.44 18.99
C GLY A 142 1.51 -1.66 19.29
N GLY A 143 1.26 -2.37 20.39
CA GLY A 143 1.90 -3.63 20.71
C GLY A 143 1.52 -4.75 19.74
N ALA A 144 0.21 -4.94 19.50
CA ALA A 144 -0.27 -5.98 18.59
C ALA A 144 0.13 -5.71 17.12
N GLU A 145 0.07 -4.46 16.67
CA GLU A 145 0.51 -4.04 15.33
C GLU A 145 2.00 -4.34 15.10
N ASN A 146 2.87 -3.95 16.03
CA ASN A 146 4.30 -4.25 15.92
C ASN A 146 4.57 -5.75 15.97
N LEU A 147 3.81 -6.51 16.74
CA LEU A 147 3.94 -7.96 16.80
C LEU A 147 3.50 -8.61 15.48
N ALA A 148 2.48 -8.09 14.80
CA ALA A 148 2.10 -8.54 13.47
C ALA A 148 3.27 -8.39 12.48
N TYR A 149 3.92 -7.21 12.47
CA TYR A 149 5.11 -6.99 11.65
C TYR A 149 6.25 -7.94 12.01
N ALA A 150 6.50 -8.14 13.30
CA ALA A 150 7.55 -9.02 13.79
C ALA A 150 7.36 -10.46 13.28
N THR A 151 6.14 -10.97 13.33
CA THR A 151 5.84 -12.33 12.84
C THR A 151 6.01 -12.47 11.34
N LEU A 152 5.65 -11.45 10.55
CA LEU A 152 5.84 -11.47 9.10
C LEU A 152 7.33 -11.45 8.72
N VAL A 153 8.12 -10.57 9.35
CA VAL A 153 9.55 -10.54 9.07
C VAL A 153 10.26 -11.79 9.60
N ASP A 154 9.77 -12.42 10.67
CA ASP A 154 10.26 -13.73 11.13
C ASP A 154 10.12 -14.81 10.04
N GLU A 155 9.00 -14.79 9.32
CA GLU A 155 8.69 -15.69 8.20
C GLU A 155 9.37 -15.27 6.88
N GLY A 156 10.25 -14.25 6.90
CA GLY A 156 10.95 -13.77 5.72
C GLY A 156 10.13 -12.84 4.81
N ILE A 157 8.94 -12.41 5.24
CA ILE A 157 8.05 -11.54 4.49
C ILE A 157 8.45 -10.07 4.72
N PRO A 158 8.80 -9.29 3.68
CA PRO A 158 9.13 -7.89 3.85
C PRO A 158 7.92 -7.05 4.27
N VAL A 159 8.15 -6.03 5.08
CA VAL A 159 7.15 -5.04 5.49
C VAL A 159 7.66 -3.64 5.15
N ARG A 160 6.83 -2.89 4.42
CA ARG A 160 7.06 -1.50 4.04
C ARG A 160 5.92 -0.65 4.62
N LEU A 161 6.28 0.32 5.45
CA LEU A 161 5.35 1.32 6.00
C LEU A 161 5.81 2.71 5.60
N SER A 162 4.94 3.50 4.98
CA SER A 162 5.21 4.89 4.64
C SER A 162 4.03 5.78 5.01
N GLY A 163 4.34 6.98 5.47
CA GLY A 163 3.35 7.99 5.80
C GLY A 163 4.00 9.08 6.63
N GLU A 164 3.30 10.18 6.82
CA GLU A 164 3.80 11.30 7.60
C GLU A 164 3.93 10.88 9.07
N ASP A 165 5.14 11.00 9.63
CA ASP A 165 5.47 10.60 10.99
C ASP A 165 5.18 9.12 11.34
N SER A 166 5.06 8.23 10.36
CA SER A 166 4.70 6.82 10.59
C SER A 166 5.69 6.04 11.44
N GLY A 167 6.98 6.44 11.51
CA GLY A 167 7.98 5.82 12.38
C GLY A 167 7.65 5.91 13.86
N ARG A 168 7.17 7.09 14.29
CA ARG A 168 6.64 7.33 15.65
C ARG A 168 5.16 6.96 15.75
N GLY A 169 4.42 7.19 14.68
CA GLY A 169 2.97 7.28 14.61
C GLY A 169 2.47 8.66 15.05
N THR A 170 1.52 9.23 14.30
CA THR A 170 0.87 10.52 14.58
C THR A 170 0.44 10.61 16.03
N PHE A 171 -0.23 9.57 16.54
CA PHE A 171 -0.82 9.51 17.88
C PHE A 171 0.12 8.99 18.97
N PHE A 172 1.43 8.89 18.70
CA PHE A 172 2.45 8.46 19.67
C PHE A 172 2.23 7.02 20.19
N HIS A 173 1.83 6.12 19.29
CA HIS A 173 1.47 4.74 19.64
C HIS A 173 2.45 3.69 19.08
N ARG A 174 3.10 3.96 17.94
CA ARG A 174 3.85 2.95 17.19
C ARG A 174 5.29 2.81 17.65
N HIS A 175 6.05 3.90 17.68
CA HIS A 175 7.48 3.90 18.02
C HIS A 175 8.25 2.73 17.39
N ALA A 176 8.07 2.51 16.09
CA ALA A 176 8.85 1.51 15.36
C ALA A 176 10.31 1.95 15.24
N VAL A 177 10.54 3.28 15.17
CA VAL A 177 11.87 3.91 15.21
C VAL A 177 12.05 4.60 16.57
N ILE A 178 13.14 4.26 17.24
CA ILE A 178 13.57 4.87 18.49
C ILE A 178 14.73 5.83 18.19
N HIS A 179 14.63 7.07 18.69
CA HIS A 179 15.69 8.07 18.57
C HIS A 179 16.47 8.17 19.88
N ASN A 180 17.78 7.94 19.80
CA ASN A 180 18.69 8.08 20.93
C ASN A 180 18.82 9.55 21.34
N GLN A 181 18.49 9.87 22.60
CA GLN A 181 18.51 11.23 23.12
C GLN A 181 19.93 11.82 23.23
N THR A 182 20.97 11.00 23.31
CA THR A 182 22.35 11.50 23.46
C THR A 182 22.96 11.98 22.16
N ASN A 183 22.66 11.33 21.03
CA ASN A 183 23.39 11.52 19.78
C ASN A 183 22.52 11.55 18.51
N GLY A 184 21.20 11.38 18.64
CA GLY A 184 20.25 11.41 17.52
C GLY A 184 20.26 10.16 16.62
N SER A 185 21.08 9.15 16.89
CA SER A 185 21.06 7.89 16.13
C SER A 185 19.72 7.17 16.30
N THR A 186 19.29 6.45 15.28
CA THR A 186 18.04 5.69 15.31
C THR A 186 18.28 4.20 15.52
N TYR A 187 17.32 3.54 16.17
CA TYR A 187 17.28 2.09 16.31
C TYR A 187 15.85 1.59 16.03
N THR A 188 15.73 0.56 15.21
CA THR A 188 14.46 0.00 14.76
C THR A 188 14.40 -1.47 15.17
N PRO A 189 13.78 -1.85 16.29
CA PRO A 189 13.84 -3.23 16.80
C PRO A 189 13.37 -4.29 15.80
N LEU A 190 12.41 -3.94 14.94
CA LEU A 190 11.89 -4.80 13.88
C LEU A 190 12.93 -5.14 12.78
N GLN A 191 14.07 -4.46 12.74
CA GLN A 191 15.20 -4.78 11.85
C GLN A 191 16.22 -5.76 12.50
N HIS A 192 15.98 -6.16 13.76
CA HIS A 192 16.93 -6.94 14.57
C HIS A 192 16.28 -8.17 15.24
N VAL A 193 15.24 -8.75 14.61
CA VAL A 193 14.57 -9.98 15.05
C VAL A 193 15.53 -11.17 14.98
N HIS A 194 16.07 -11.50 13.80
CA HIS A 194 17.10 -12.53 13.63
C HIS A 194 17.84 -12.39 12.29
N ASN A 195 18.95 -13.13 12.15
CA ASN A 195 19.66 -13.23 10.87
C ASN A 195 18.78 -13.96 9.84
N GLY A 196 18.53 -13.33 8.69
CA GLY A 196 17.70 -13.90 7.62
C GLY A 196 16.22 -13.52 7.68
N GLN A 197 15.81 -12.63 8.58
CA GLN A 197 14.46 -12.08 8.58
C GLN A 197 14.13 -11.32 7.28
N GLY A 198 12.84 -11.13 7.02
CA GLY A 198 12.32 -10.20 6.02
C GLY A 198 12.74 -8.77 6.33
N GLN A 199 12.81 -7.94 5.28
CA GLN A 199 13.20 -6.54 5.46
C GLN A 199 12.03 -5.75 6.06
N PHE A 200 12.24 -5.15 7.24
CA PHE A 200 11.35 -4.13 7.78
C PHE A 200 11.87 -2.74 7.40
N ARG A 201 11.03 -1.95 6.73
CA ARG A 201 11.36 -0.57 6.40
C ARG A 201 10.17 0.34 6.69
N VAL A 202 10.45 1.40 7.45
CA VAL A 202 9.49 2.45 7.76
C VAL A 202 10.07 3.79 7.35
N TRP A 203 9.26 4.62 6.70
CA TRP A 203 9.65 5.95 6.24
C TRP A 203 8.64 6.99 6.72
N ASP A 204 9.15 8.01 7.39
CA ASP A 204 8.44 9.27 7.53
C ASP A 204 8.46 9.95 6.16
N SER A 205 7.31 9.96 5.47
CA SER A 205 7.22 10.47 4.11
C SER A 205 7.38 11.99 4.07
N VAL A 206 7.62 12.51 2.87
CA VAL A 206 7.40 13.95 2.60
C VAL A 206 5.92 14.28 2.78
N LEU A 207 5.62 15.57 3.01
CA LEU A 207 4.26 16.08 3.20
C LEU A 207 3.48 16.08 1.87
N SER A 208 3.04 14.91 1.42
CA SER A 208 2.33 14.69 0.16
C SER A 208 1.57 13.38 0.18
N GLU A 209 0.27 13.42 -0.01
CA GLU A 209 -0.58 12.23 -0.09
C GLU A 209 -0.61 11.66 -1.50
N GLU A 210 -0.83 12.50 -2.52
CA GLU A 210 -1.04 12.04 -3.91
C GLU A 210 0.14 11.27 -4.47
N ALA A 211 1.35 11.86 -4.41
CA ALA A 211 2.54 11.25 -4.98
C ALA A 211 3.02 10.05 -4.16
N VAL A 212 2.92 10.11 -2.82
CA VAL A 212 3.34 9.02 -1.95
C VAL A 212 2.40 7.83 -2.09
N LEU A 213 1.08 8.02 -2.07
CA LEU A 213 0.13 6.92 -2.27
C LEU A 213 0.29 6.28 -3.66
N ALA A 214 0.52 7.09 -4.71
CA ALA A 214 0.82 6.59 -6.05
C ALA A 214 2.11 5.73 -6.07
N PHE A 215 3.14 6.17 -5.36
CA PHE A 215 4.39 5.42 -5.22
C PHE A 215 4.15 4.06 -4.53
N GLU A 216 3.41 4.05 -3.42
CA GLU A 216 3.11 2.82 -2.69
C GLU A 216 2.24 1.85 -3.50
N TYR A 217 1.29 2.37 -4.29
CA TYR A 217 0.54 1.54 -5.25
C TYR A 217 1.47 0.88 -6.27
N GLY A 218 2.43 1.64 -6.83
CA GLY A 218 3.43 1.12 -7.75
C GLY A 218 4.29 0.03 -7.12
N TYR A 219 4.72 0.24 -5.87
CA TYR A 219 5.50 -0.74 -5.10
C TYR A 219 4.72 -2.03 -4.84
N ALA A 220 3.49 -1.93 -4.33
CA ALA A 220 2.64 -3.08 -4.02
C ALA A 220 2.28 -3.91 -5.26
N THR A 221 2.22 -3.27 -6.43
CA THR A 221 1.97 -3.92 -7.74
C THR A 221 3.25 -4.48 -8.38
N ALA A 222 4.44 -4.10 -7.90
CA ALA A 222 5.71 -4.67 -8.36
C ALA A 222 6.19 -5.83 -7.48
N GLU A 223 5.95 -5.74 -6.16
CA GLU A 223 6.49 -6.63 -5.14
C GLU A 223 5.36 -7.34 -4.35
N PRO A 224 4.68 -8.35 -4.93
CA PRO A 224 3.48 -8.96 -4.34
C PRO A 224 3.73 -9.64 -2.99
N ARG A 225 4.97 -10.01 -2.67
CA ARG A 225 5.32 -10.62 -1.38
C ARG A 225 5.39 -9.61 -0.23
N THR A 226 5.57 -8.32 -0.51
CA THR A 226 5.77 -7.31 0.54
C THR A 226 4.42 -6.86 1.11
N LEU A 227 4.27 -6.85 2.44
CA LEU A 227 3.20 -6.11 3.08
C LEU A 227 3.51 -4.61 2.95
N THR A 228 2.82 -3.95 2.01
CA THR A 228 3.01 -2.53 1.71
C THR A 228 1.88 -1.73 2.33
N ILE A 229 2.21 -0.77 3.18
CA ILE A 229 1.27 0.02 3.98
C ILE A 229 1.54 1.50 3.73
N TRP A 230 0.48 2.22 3.37
CA TRP A 230 0.42 3.67 3.41
C TRP A 230 -0.46 4.11 4.58
N GLU A 231 0.02 5.06 5.39
CA GLU A 231 -0.72 5.64 6.51
C GLU A 231 -0.93 7.13 6.27
N ALA A 232 -2.19 7.56 6.28
CA ALA A 232 -2.53 8.98 6.31
C ALA A 232 -2.34 9.52 7.74
N GLN A 233 -1.92 10.78 7.89
CA GLN A 233 -1.79 11.38 9.22
C GLN A 233 -3.14 11.41 9.96
N PHE A 234 -4.20 11.81 9.25
CA PHE A 234 -5.61 11.58 9.56
C PHE A 234 -6.29 11.06 8.29
N GLY A 235 -7.30 10.20 8.43
CA GLY A 235 -7.96 9.61 7.28
C GLY A 235 -8.65 10.64 6.38
N ASP A 236 -9.02 11.79 6.94
CA ASP A 236 -9.63 12.93 6.26
C ASP A 236 -8.77 13.44 5.08
N PHE A 237 -7.44 13.33 5.17
CA PHE A 237 -6.49 13.86 4.17
C PHE A 237 -6.26 12.95 2.96
N ALA A 238 -6.76 11.71 2.98
CA ALA A 238 -6.64 10.80 1.84
C ALA A 238 -7.32 11.31 0.55
N ASN A 239 -8.21 12.30 0.67
CA ASN A 239 -8.81 13.00 -0.46
C ASN A 239 -7.78 13.77 -1.33
N GLY A 240 -6.62 14.13 -0.79
CA GLY A 240 -5.51 14.69 -1.58
C GLY A 240 -5.01 13.72 -2.64
N ALA A 241 -5.18 12.41 -2.42
CA ALA A 241 -4.78 11.34 -3.33
C ALA A 241 -5.97 10.68 -4.05
N GLN A 242 -7.10 11.39 -4.21
CA GLN A 242 -8.34 10.81 -4.75
C GLN A 242 -8.16 10.21 -6.15
N VAL A 243 -7.34 10.84 -7.02
CA VAL A 243 -7.06 10.30 -8.36
C VAL A 243 -6.42 8.91 -8.29
N VAL A 244 -5.53 8.69 -7.33
CA VAL A 244 -4.89 7.39 -7.12
C VAL A 244 -5.91 6.36 -6.64
N ILE A 245 -6.78 6.76 -5.71
CA ILE A 245 -7.85 5.90 -5.17
C ILE A 245 -8.80 5.46 -6.30
N ASP A 246 -9.30 6.42 -7.09
CA ASP A 246 -10.34 6.17 -8.10
C ASP A 246 -9.78 5.44 -9.32
N GLN A 247 -8.62 5.86 -9.82
CA GLN A 247 -8.13 5.41 -11.13
C GLN A 247 -7.20 4.21 -11.05
N PHE A 248 -6.70 3.87 -9.86
CA PHE A 248 -5.74 2.78 -9.66
C PHE A 248 -6.16 1.81 -8.57
N ILE A 249 -6.39 2.27 -7.34
CA ILE A 249 -6.64 1.38 -6.20
C ILE A 249 -7.98 0.65 -6.36
N SER A 250 -9.06 1.36 -6.67
CA SER A 250 -10.39 0.76 -6.80
C SER A 250 -10.64 0.05 -8.14
N SER A 251 -9.89 0.40 -9.19
CA SER A 251 -10.23 0.00 -10.57
C SER A 251 -9.10 -0.68 -11.35
N GLY A 252 -7.89 -0.79 -10.77
CA GLY A 252 -6.71 -1.31 -11.49
C GLY A 252 -6.78 -2.79 -11.86
N GLU A 253 -7.41 -3.62 -11.01
CA GLU A 253 -7.64 -5.04 -11.32
C GLU A 253 -8.57 -5.20 -12.53
N GLN A 254 -9.71 -4.51 -12.54
CA GLN A 254 -10.68 -4.60 -13.63
C GLN A 254 -10.19 -3.98 -14.95
N LYS A 255 -9.50 -2.84 -14.88
CA LYS A 255 -9.05 -2.12 -16.09
C LYS A 255 -7.83 -2.76 -16.74
N TRP A 256 -6.93 -3.33 -15.95
CA TRP A 256 -5.59 -3.70 -16.41
C TRP A 256 -5.12 -5.09 -15.95
N GLY A 257 -5.96 -5.86 -15.24
CA GLY A 257 -5.56 -7.14 -14.66
C GLY A 257 -4.47 -6.99 -13.58
N ARG A 258 -4.35 -5.81 -12.96
CA ARG A 258 -3.30 -5.52 -11.97
C ARG A 258 -3.81 -5.73 -10.54
N MET A 259 -3.33 -6.78 -9.90
CA MET A 259 -3.52 -7.03 -8.47
C MET A 259 -2.65 -6.11 -7.62
N CYS A 260 -3.12 -5.75 -6.43
CA CYS A 260 -2.42 -4.84 -5.52
C CYS A 260 -2.77 -5.18 -4.07
N GLY A 261 -1.76 -5.52 -3.26
CA GLY A 261 -1.93 -5.84 -1.85
C GLY A 261 -1.82 -4.65 -0.88
N LEU A 262 -1.90 -3.41 -1.38
CA LEU A 262 -1.69 -2.19 -0.58
C LEU A 262 -2.68 -2.08 0.59
N VAL A 263 -2.16 -1.77 1.78
CA VAL A 263 -2.96 -1.40 2.96
C VAL A 263 -3.00 0.12 3.08
N MET A 264 -4.18 0.68 3.26
CA MET A 264 -4.39 2.09 3.58
C MET A 264 -4.89 2.21 5.02
N LEU A 265 -4.04 2.73 5.92
CA LEU A 265 -4.43 3.05 7.30
C LEU A 265 -4.95 4.49 7.35
N LEU A 266 -6.25 4.65 7.64
CA LEU A 266 -6.94 5.93 7.62
C LEU A 266 -7.50 6.25 9.00
N PRO A 267 -6.82 7.06 9.83
CA PRO A 267 -7.29 7.34 11.17
C PRO A 267 -8.69 7.96 11.18
N HIS A 268 -9.62 7.31 11.87
CA HIS A 268 -11.06 7.59 11.85
C HIS A 268 -11.63 7.64 13.27
N GLY A 269 -12.65 8.49 13.50
CA GLY A 269 -13.40 8.52 14.75
C GLY A 269 -13.95 9.90 15.09
N TYR A 270 -15.20 9.98 15.53
CA TYR A 270 -15.85 11.24 15.91
C TYR A 270 -15.55 11.61 17.37
N GLU A 271 -14.43 12.32 17.56
CA GLU A 271 -13.87 12.63 18.90
C GLU A 271 -13.91 14.14 19.24
N GLY A 272 -14.71 14.91 18.48
CA GLY A 272 -14.85 16.36 18.71
C GLY A 272 -13.68 17.22 18.22
N GLN A 273 -12.79 16.68 17.39
CA GLN A 273 -11.60 17.37 16.87
C GLN A 273 -11.86 18.24 15.62
N GLY A 274 -13.12 18.37 15.20
CA GLY A 274 -13.52 19.16 14.05
C GLY A 274 -13.67 18.36 12.73
N PRO A 275 -14.06 19.05 11.64
CA PRO A 275 -14.47 18.39 10.39
C PRO A 275 -13.33 17.69 9.64
N GLU A 276 -12.08 18.12 9.79
CA GLU A 276 -10.89 17.58 9.10
C GLU A 276 -10.07 16.60 9.94
N HIS A 277 -10.59 16.19 11.10
CA HIS A 277 -9.92 15.25 12.01
C HIS A 277 -10.89 14.21 12.57
N SER A 278 -11.92 13.85 11.80
CA SER A 278 -13.01 12.98 12.27
C SER A 278 -13.30 11.84 11.30
N SER A 279 -13.35 12.12 10.00
CA SER A 279 -13.90 11.19 9.02
C SER A 279 -12.92 10.89 7.89
N ALA A 280 -12.54 9.63 7.81
CA ALA A 280 -11.88 9.07 6.64
C ALA A 280 -12.84 8.89 5.44
N ARG A 281 -14.12 9.28 5.58
CA ARG A 281 -15.16 9.15 4.53
C ARG A 281 -15.39 7.69 4.12
N LEU A 282 -15.61 6.83 5.11
CA LEU A 282 -15.90 5.41 4.95
C LEU A 282 -16.93 5.15 3.84
N GLU A 283 -17.98 5.97 3.77
CA GLU A 283 -19.05 5.89 2.78
C GLU A 283 -18.56 5.97 1.33
N ARG A 284 -17.47 6.71 1.07
CA ARG A 284 -16.89 6.84 -0.27
C ARG A 284 -16.18 5.56 -0.68
N TYR A 285 -15.42 4.95 0.22
CA TYR A 285 -14.76 3.68 -0.08
C TYR A 285 -15.80 2.57 -0.29
N LEU A 286 -16.88 2.55 0.50
CA LEU A 286 -17.99 1.63 0.29
C LEU A 286 -18.71 1.87 -1.04
N GLN A 287 -18.89 3.12 -1.46
CA GLN A 287 -19.46 3.44 -2.79
C GLN A 287 -18.57 2.94 -3.94
N LEU A 288 -17.24 2.95 -3.76
CA LEU A 288 -16.29 2.47 -4.75
C LEU A 288 -16.19 0.92 -4.76
N CYS A 289 -16.72 0.23 -3.76
CA CYS A 289 -16.68 -1.23 -3.71
C CYS A 289 -17.63 -1.86 -4.74
N ALA A 290 -17.07 -2.62 -5.67
CA ALA A 290 -17.81 -3.44 -6.63
C ALA A 290 -16.91 -4.59 -7.12
N GLU A 291 -17.50 -5.71 -7.55
CA GLU A 291 -16.76 -6.84 -8.12
C GLU A 291 -15.58 -7.30 -7.25
N GLN A 292 -15.75 -7.25 -5.92
CA GLN A 292 -14.74 -7.64 -4.92
C GLN A 292 -13.42 -6.86 -5.02
N ASN A 293 -13.40 -5.68 -5.66
CA ASN A 293 -12.19 -4.89 -5.95
C ASN A 293 -11.37 -4.47 -4.73
N MET A 294 -11.99 -4.24 -3.58
CA MET A 294 -11.34 -3.76 -2.36
C MET A 294 -11.95 -4.40 -1.12
N GLN A 295 -11.16 -4.42 -0.05
CA GLN A 295 -11.60 -4.81 1.28
C GLN A 295 -11.69 -3.55 2.14
N VAL A 296 -12.84 -3.31 2.76
CA VAL A 296 -13.01 -2.19 3.70
C VAL A 296 -13.23 -2.79 5.09
N CYS A 297 -12.36 -2.45 6.02
CA CYS A 297 -12.34 -3.03 7.36
C CYS A 297 -12.28 -1.94 8.42
N VAL A 298 -12.96 -2.18 9.54
CA VAL A 298 -12.85 -1.32 10.71
C VAL A 298 -12.64 -2.17 11.96
N PRO A 299 -11.36 -2.47 12.27
CA PRO A 299 -11.04 -3.29 13.43
C PRO A 299 -11.32 -2.53 14.73
N SER A 300 -11.83 -3.25 15.73
CA SER A 300 -12.16 -2.67 17.05
C SER A 300 -11.26 -3.18 18.19
N THR A 301 -10.43 -4.20 17.95
CA THR A 301 -9.51 -4.77 18.94
C THR A 301 -8.08 -4.91 18.40
N PRO A 302 -7.06 -4.92 19.28
CA PRO A 302 -5.68 -5.18 18.89
C PRO A 302 -5.47 -6.52 18.17
N ALA A 303 -6.17 -7.59 18.57
CA ALA A 303 -6.11 -8.87 17.87
C ALA A 303 -6.64 -8.78 16.43
N GLN A 304 -7.68 -7.98 16.19
CA GLN A 304 -8.23 -7.80 14.84
C GLN A 304 -7.25 -7.09 13.91
N VAL A 305 -6.55 -6.05 14.37
CA VAL A 305 -5.52 -5.40 13.52
C VAL A 305 -4.33 -6.33 13.27
N TYR A 306 -3.93 -7.12 14.28
CA TYR A 306 -2.86 -8.11 14.14
C TYR A 306 -3.19 -9.14 13.05
N HIS A 307 -4.36 -9.77 13.15
CA HIS A 307 -4.78 -10.79 12.20
C HIS A 307 -5.11 -10.22 10.82
N MET A 308 -5.68 -9.01 10.75
CA MET A 308 -5.97 -8.33 9.49
C MET A 308 -4.69 -8.05 8.68
N LEU A 309 -3.62 -7.56 9.34
CA LEU A 309 -2.34 -7.29 8.68
C LEU A 309 -1.65 -8.58 8.24
N ARG A 310 -1.64 -9.62 9.10
CA ARG A 310 -1.12 -10.95 8.75
C ARG A 310 -1.89 -11.55 7.57
N ARG A 311 -3.23 -11.51 7.61
CA ARG A 311 -4.10 -12.00 6.53
C ARG A 311 -3.78 -11.36 5.19
N GLN A 312 -3.55 -10.05 5.16
CA GLN A 312 -3.21 -9.34 3.92
C GLN A 312 -1.90 -9.84 3.30
N ALA A 313 -0.92 -10.21 4.13
CA ALA A 313 0.37 -10.70 3.66
C ALA A 313 0.38 -12.22 3.34
N LEU A 314 -0.31 -13.02 4.15
CA LEU A 314 -0.21 -14.48 4.15
C LEU A 314 -1.23 -15.17 3.24
N ARG A 315 -2.41 -14.58 3.04
CA ARG A 315 -3.43 -15.16 2.15
C ARG A 315 -2.99 -15.06 0.69
N GLY A 316 -3.47 -15.97 -0.16
CA GLY A 316 -3.22 -15.97 -1.61
C GLY A 316 -3.84 -14.77 -2.36
N MET A 317 -4.68 -13.96 -1.74
CA MET A 317 -5.30 -12.80 -2.39
C MET A 317 -4.46 -11.52 -2.25
N ARG A 318 -4.36 -10.73 -3.33
CA ARG A 318 -3.76 -9.38 -3.34
C ARG A 318 -4.73 -8.33 -3.87
N ARG A 319 -5.60 -7.88 -2.97
CA ARG A 319 -6.53 -6.76 -3.20
C ARG A 319 -6.35 -5.68 -2.16
N PRO A 320 -6.56 -4.39 -2.48
CA PRO A 320 -6.35 -3.31 -1.53
C PRO A 320 -7.17 -3.50 -0.26
N LEU A 321 -6.58 -3.11 0.87
CA LEU A 321 -7.21 -3.16 2.19
C LEU A 321 -7.30 -1.74 2.75
N VAL A 322 -8.51 -1.18 2.72
CA VAL A 322 -8.84 0.13 3.31
C VAL A 322 -9.25 -0.09 4.76
N VAL A 323 -8.51 0.54 5.68
CA VAL A 323 -8.71 0.38 7.11
C VAL A 323 -9.08 1.71 7.74
N MET A 324 -10.25 1.76 8.38
CA MET A 324 -10.54 2.84 9.33
C MET A 324 -9.74 2.55 10.59
N SER A 325 -8.53 3.12 10.68
CA SER A 325 -7.64 2.90 11.82
C SER A 325 -8.07 3.79 13.00
N PRO A 326 -7.87 3.36 14.25
CA PRO A 326 -8.40 4.08 15.40
C PRO A 326 -7.54 5.28 15.80
N LYS A 327 -8.14 6.18 16.59
CA LYS A 327 -7.44 7.25 17.30
C LYS A 327 -7.51 7.05 18.82
N SER A 328 -8.71 7.14 19.42
CA SER A 328 -8.91 6.91 20.85
C SER A 328 -8.69 5.45 21.27
N LEU A 329 -9.09 4.47 20.45
CA LEU A 329 -8.91 3.04 20.80
C LEU A 329 -7.44 2.64 20.96
N LEU A 330 -6.50 3.41 20.42
CA LEU A 330 -5.05 3.18 20.59
C LEU A 330 -4.63 3.11 22.07
N ARG A 331 -5.40 3.72 22.98
CA ARG A 331 -5.12 3.75 24.42
C ARG A 331 -6.34 3.42 25.28
N HIS A 332 -7.43 2.96 24.66
CA HIS A 332 -8.67 2.70 25.40
C HIS A 332 -8.52 1.43 26.26
N PRO A 333 -8.84 1.46 27.57
CA PRO A 333 -8.55 0.34 28.47
C PRO A 333 -9.34 -0.93 28.16
N LEU A 334 -10.47 -0.81 27.46
CA LEU A 334 -11.25 -1.97 26.98
C LEU A 334 -10.83 -2.44 25.57
N ALA A 335 -10.01 -1.66 24.85
CA ALA A 335 -9.52 -2.02 23.52
C ALA A 335 -8.16 -2.71 23.64
N VAL A 336 -8.15 -3.88 24.27
CA VAL A 336 -6.95 -4.68 24.56
C VAL A 336 -7.16 -6.13 24.14
N SER A 337 -6.07 -6.85 23.89
CA SER A 337 -6.14 -8.29 23.55
C SER A 337 -5.06 -9.10 24.26
N SER A 338 -5.35 -10.36 24.51
CA SER A 338 -4.45 -11.33 25.14
C SER A 338 -3.46 -11.92 24.13
N MET A 339 -2.35 -12.48 24.63
CA MET A 339 -1.39 -13.22 23.80
C MET A 339 -2.05 -14.43 23.12
N ASP A 340 -3.02 -15.08 23.78
CA ASP A 340 -3.73 -16.24 23.23
C ASP A 340 -4.58 -15.87 22.01
N GLU A 341 -5.28 -14.73 22.06
CA GLU A 341 -6.02 -14.21 20.90
C GLU A 341 -5.09 -13.92 19.71
N LEU A 342 -3.84 -13.51 19.94
CA LEU A 342 -2.85 -13.29 18.88
C LEU A 342 -2.25 -14.61 18.37
N ALA A 343 -2.00 -15.58 19.24
CA ALA A 343 -1.37 -16.86 18.88
C ALA A 343 -2.35 -17.84 18.22
N ASN A 344 -3.57 -17.93 18.73
CA ASN A 344 -4.54 -18.96 18.41
C ASN A 344 -5.82 -18.43 17.74
N GLY A 345 -6.01 -17.11 17.72
CA GLY A 345 -7.16 -16.47 17.08
C GLY A 345 -7.02 -16.33 15.57
N THR A 346 -7.96 -15.60 14.99
CA THR A 346 -8.00 -15.28 13.55
C THR A 346 -8.73 -13.95 13.34
N PHE A 347 -8.67 -13.40 12.13
CA PHE A 347 -9.49 -12.24 11.79
C PHE A 347 -10.97 -12.65 11.73
N LEU A 348 -11.79 -11.98 12.53
CA LEU A 348 -13.24 -12.17 12.55
C LEU A 348 -13.93 -11.09 11.69
N PRO A 349 -14.61 -11.43 10.58
CA PRO A 349 -15.36 -10.45 9.79
C PRO A 349 -16.51 -9.80 10.57
N ALA A 350 -17.04 -10.51 11.56
CA ALA A 350 -18.02 -10.02 12.52
C ALA A 350 -17.69 -10.61 13.89
N ILE A 351 -17.78 -9.78 14.93
CA ILE A 351 -17.59 -10.19 16.32
C ILE A 351 -18.98 -10.23 16.97
N GLY A 352 -19.33 -11.37 17.58
CA GLY A 352 -20.58 -11.53 18.31
C GLY A 352 -20.57 -10.77 19.65
N GLU A 353 -21.69 -10.83 20.36
CA GLU A 353 -21.74 -10.37 21.75
C GLU A 353 -20.71 -11.13 22.60
N ILE A 354 -19.95 -10.39 23.41
CA ILE A 354 -18.89 -10.94 24.26
C ILE A 354 -19.35 -11.14 25.70
N ASP A 355 -20.39 -10.40 26.11
CA ASP A 355 -21.00 -10.58 27.42
C ASP A 355 -21.87 -11.84 27.44
N GLN A 356 -21.94 -12.48 28.61
CA GLN A 356 -22.82 -13.62 28.82
C GLN A 356 -24.28 -13.17 28.91
N LEU A 357 -24.99 -13.20 27.78
CA LEU A 357 -26.42 -12.93 27.68
C LEU A 357 -27.20 -14.21 27.34
N ASP A 358 -28.45 -14.28 27.80
CA ASP A 358 -29.41 -15.27 27.29
C ASP A 358 -29.92 -14.83 25.91
N PRO A 359 -29.61 -15.58 24.82
CA PRO A 359 -30.05 -15.22 23.48
C PRO A 359 -31.56 -15.10 23.34
N GLN A 360 -32.35 -15.82 24.15
CA GLN A 360 -33.81 -15.76 24.10
C GLN A 360 -34.38 -14.49 24.73
N ALA A 361 -33.61 -13.84 25.61
CA ALA A 361 -34.01 -12.59 26.25
C ALA A 361 -33.69 -11.34 25.40
N VAL A 362 -32.88 -11.48 24.33
CA VAL A 362 -32.45 -10.37 23.48
C VAL A 362 -33.60 -9.89 22.58
N LYS A 363 -34.01 -8.63 22.75
CA LYS A 363 -35.11 -8.00 21.98
C LYS A 363 -34.65 -7.16 20.79
N ARG A 364 -33.36 -6.82 20.74
CA ARG A 364 -32.77 -5.96 19.70
C ARG A 364 -31.27 -6.26 19.59
N GLY A 365 -30.81 -6.54 18.37
CA GLY A 365 -29.38 -6.53 18.04
C GLY A 365 -28.98 -5.17 17.47
N CYS A 366 -27.81 -4.67 17.87
CA CYS A 366 -27.19 -3.52 17.22
C CYS A 366 -25.92 -4.02 16.54
N ALA A 367 -25.91 -4.00 15.20
CA ALA A 367 -24.69 -4.21 14.45
C ALA A 367 -24.01 -2.85 14.28
N VAL A 368 -22.88 -2.67 14.95
CA VAL A 368 -22.02 -1.51 14.74
C VAL A 368 -20.99 -1.93 13.70
N LEU A 369 -21.09 -1.36 12.50
CA LEU A 369 -19.92 -1.21 11.65
C LEU A 369 -19.00 -0.30 12.46
N TRP A 370 -17.98 -0.89 13.09
CA TRP A 370 -16.99 -0.09 13.80
C TRP A 370 -16.35 0.91 12.85
#